data_AF-A0A5P9HCB1-F1
#
_entry.id   AF-A0A5P9HCB1-F1
#
_cell.length_a   1.000
_cell.length_b   1.000
_cell.length_c   1.000
_cell.angle_alpha   90.00
_cell.angle_beta   90.00
_cell.angle_gamma   90.00
#
_symmetry.space_group_name_H-M   'P 1'
#
loop_
_entity.id
_entity.type
_entity.pdbx_description
1 polymer ?
#
loop_
_entity_poly.entity_id
_entity_poly.type
_entity_poly.pdbx_seq_one_letter_code
_entity_poly.pdbx_strand_id
1 'polypeptide(L)' 'MLNWLKRDPVKKLQQQYEQKLEQAMTAARNGDMRANAALTEQAEALRAEIERQKG' A
#
# COMPACT_ATOMS: atom_id res chain seq x y z
N MET A 1 5.09 27.45 13.58
CA MET A 1 5.66 27.33 12.22
C MET A 1 5.27 25.97 11.66
N LEU A 2 4.37 25.95 10.66
CA LEU A 2 3.72 24.73 10.15
C LEU A 2 4.58 24.07 9.06
N ASN A 3 5.81 23.65 9.39
CA ASN A 3 6.77 23.21 8.38
C ASN A 3 6.61 21.74 7.94
N TRP A 4 5.41 21.13 8.09
CA TRP A 4 5.23 19.69 7.90
C TRP A 4 4.63 19.25 6.58
N LEU A 5 4.33 20.16 5.65
CA LEU A 5 3.81 19.83 4.32
C LEU A 5 4.89 19.41 3.30
N LYS A 6 6.02 18.85 3.76
CA LYS A 6 6.76 17.94 2.88
C LYS A 6 5.91 16.67 2.77
N ARG A 7 4.98 16.67 1.80
CA ARG A 7 4.28 15.48 1.34
C ARG A 7 5.36 14.56 0.78
N ASP A 8 5.96 13.75 1.65
CA ASP A 8 6.87 12.71 1.23
C ASP A 8 6.05 11.80 0.31
N PRO A 9 6.33 11.74 -1.00
CA PRO A 9 5.55 10.92 -1.93
C PRO A 9 5.60 9.45 -1.50
N VAL A 10 6.71 9.05 -0.89
CA VAL A 10 6.92 7.80 -0.16
C VAL A 10 5.87 7.55 0.92
N LYS A 11 5.53 8.53 1.76
CA LYS A 11 4.51 8.36 2.82
C LYS A 11 3.13 8.12 2.25
N LYS A 12 2.78 8.80 1.14
CA LYS A 12 1.50 8.55 0.46
C LYS A 12 1.44 7.14 -0.11
N LEU A 13 2.52 6.67 -0.72
CA LEU A 13 2.60 5.31 -1.23
C LEU A 13 2.55 4.28 -0.10
N GLN A 14 3.20 4.54 1.03
CA GLN A 14 3.11 3.69 2.23
C GLN A 14 1.67 3.59 2.76
N GLN A 15 0.94 4.70 2.84
CA GLN A 15 -0.47 4.67 3.23
C GLN A 15 -1.34 3.86 2.26
N GLN A 16 -1.09 3.98 0.95
CA GLN A 16 -1.81 3.17 -0.04
C GLN A 16 -1.47 1.68 0.07
N TYR A 17 -0.20 1.36 0.34
CA TYR A 17 0.25 -0.01 0.56
C TYR A 17 -0.46 -0.64 1.77
N GLU A 18 -0.51 0.07 2.89
CA GLU A 18 -1.20 -0.37 4.10
C GLU A 18 -2.70 -0.59 3.86
N GLN A 19 -3.36 0.33 3.15
CA GLN A 19 -4.77 0.17 2.77
C GLN A 19 -5.01 -1.07 1.90
N LYS A 20 -4.11 -1.35 0.95
CA LYS A 20 -4.22 -2.54 0.08
C LYS A 20 -4.02 -3.84 0.87
N LEU A 21 -3.08 -3.85 1.81
CA LEU A 21 -2.90 -4.97 2.74
C LEU A 21 -4.12 -5.21 3.61
N GLU A 22 -4.73 -4.16 4.15
CA GLU A 22 -5.94 -4.28 4.98
C GLU A 22 -7.12 -4.81 4.16
N GLN A 23 -7.27 -4.34 2.92
CA GLN A 23 -8.25 -4.88 1.98
C GLN A 23 -7.98 -6.35 1.65
N ALA A 24 -6.71 -6.73 1.43
CA ALA A 24 -6.31 -8.11 1.15
C ALA A 24 -6.62 -9.03 2.33
N MET A 25 -6.32 -8.59 3.55
CA MET A 25 -6.64 -9.28 4.80
C MET A 25 -8.16 -9.47 4.97
N THR A 26 -8.93 -8.43 4.66
CA THR A 26 -10.40 -8.47 4.72
C THR A 26 -10.95 -9.45 3.67
N ALA A 27 -10.43 -9.41 2.45
CA ALA A 27 -10.79 -10.34 1.38
C ALA A 27 -10.46 -11.80 1.75
N ALA A 28 -9.26 -12.05 2.30
CA ALA A 28 -8.85 -13.36 2.79
C ALA A 28 -9.78 -13.86 3.90
N ARG A 29 -10.13 -12.99 4.86
CA ARG A 29 -11.05 -13.32 5.96
C ARG A 29 -12.47 -13.63 5.47
N ASN A 30 -12.91 -12.97 4.41
CA ASN A 30 -14.19 -13.22 3.76
C ASN A 30 -14.17 -14.42 2.80
N GLY A 31 -13.00 -15.05 2.60
CA GLY A 31 -12.83 -16.19 1.70
C GLY A 31 -12.68 -15.82 0.21
N ASP A 32 -12.53 -14.53 -0.12
CA ASP A 32 -12.33 -14.07 -1.50
C ASP A 32 -10.84 -14.14 -1.88
N MET A 33 -10.42 -15.34 -2.29
CA MET A 33 -9.04 -15.61 -2.69
C MET A 33 -8.62 -14.81 -3.93
N ARG A 34 -9.54 -14.51 -4.86
CA ARG A 34 -9.23 -13.74 -6.07
C ARG A 34 -8.96 -12.29 -5.73
N ALA A 35 -9.83 -11.68 -4.91
CA ALA A 35 -9.61 -10.32 -4.44
C ALA A 35 -8.34 -10.23 -3.59
N ASN A 36 -8.09 -11.19 -2.70
CA ASN A 36 -6.85 -11.24 -1.91
C ASN A 36 -5.60 -11.28 -2.81
N ALA A 37 -5.57 -12.14 -3.83
CA ALA A 37 -4.45 -12.23 -4.76
C ALA A 37 -4.22 -10.90 -5.50
N ALA A 38 -5.27 -10.30 -6.06
CA ALA A 38 -5.18 -9.04 -6.77
C ALA A 38 -4.77 -7.86 -5.87
N LEU A 39 -5.24 -7.83 -4.63
CA LEU A 39 -4.93 -6.78 -3.66
C LEU A 39 -3.49 -6.91 -3.13
N THR A 40 -3.03 -8.15 -2.92
CA THR A 40 -1.64 -8.44 -2.56
C THR A 40 -0.69 -8.02 -3.67
N GLU A 41 -1.00 -8.35 -4.94
CA GLU A 41 -0.19 -7.92 -6.09
C GLU A 41 -0.11 -6.38 -6.21
N GLN A 42 -1.23 -5.69 -5.99
CA GLN A 42 -1.25 -4.22 -5.96
C GLN A 42 -0.41 -3.65 -4.81
N ALA A 43 -0.44 -4.30 -3.64
CA ALA A 43 0.41 -3.92 -2.51
C ALA A 43 1.89 -4.11 -2.86
N GLU A 44 2.28 -5.24 -3.47
CA GLU A 44 3.66 -5.46 -3.90
C GLU A 44 4.14 -4.43 -4.92
N ALA A 45 3.30 -4.05 -5.89
CA ALA A 45 3.61 -3.00 -6.85
C ALA A 45 3.89 -1.65 -6.15
N LEU A 46 3.05 -1.28 -5.19
CA LEU A 46 3.25 -0.07 -4.37
C LEU A 46 4.55 -0.15 -3.56
N ARG A 47 4.87 -1.32 -2.99
CA ARG A 47 6.11 -1.54 -2.25
C ARG A 47 7.34 -1.37 -3.14
N ALA A 48 7.33 -1.91 -4.36
CA ALA A 48 8.41 -1.72 -5.32
C ALA A 48 8.59 -0.23 -5.66
N GLU A 49 7.49 0.52 -5.77
CA GLU A 49 7.54 1.96 -6.03
C GLU A 49 8.05 2.78 -4.83
N ILE A 50 7.70 2.37 -3.60
CA ILE A 50 8.26 2.92 -2.37
C ILE A 50 9.77 2.68 -2.31
N GLU A 51 10.23 1.46 -2.62
CA GLU A 51 11.66 1.12 -2.62
C GLU A 51 12.40 1.93 -3.68
N ARG A 52 11.84 2.10 -4.88
CA ARG A 52 12.41 2.97 -5.94
C ARG A 52 12.53 4.44 -5.55
N GLN A 53 11.62 4.95 -4.73
CA GLN A 53 11.68 6.35 -4.26
C GLN A 53 12.57 6.54 -3.02
N LYS A 54 12.95 5.45 -2.35
CA LYS A 54 13.85 5.46 -1.18
C LYS A 54 15.32 5.21 -1.54
N GLY A 55 15.59 4.55 -2.66
CA GLY A 55 16.93 4.35 -3.22
C GLY A 55 17.42 5.55 -4.02
#